data_AF-A0A3D0RP79-F1
#
_entry.id   AF-A0A3D0RP79-F1
#
_cell.length_a   1.000
_cell.length_b   1.000
_cell.length_c   1.000
_cell.angle_alpha   90.00
_cell.angle_beta   90.00
_cell.angle_gamma   90.00
#
_symmetry.space_group_name_H-M   'P 1'
#
loop_
_entity.id
_entity.type
_entity.pdbx_description
1 polymer ?
#
loop_
_entity_poly.entity_id
_entity_poly.type
_entity_poly.pdbx_seq_one_letter_code
_entity_poly.pdbx_strand_id
1 'polypeptide(L)'
;MTTPSLEKVFELQNRVIQKYIQDNPDLYDFVSFCFNSLDGADLDQSDWLQLSVNQRIIFNLFEGDITSTLINATRLCLQGCETDAYSLMRVALEELTVFEYITIFSKFDEASAEIIAKVPKQKNFGDEFRYEKVIRKLKKDGREKVYGMLSNLGTHLSPVRVALSRRGDGERERLKVGMMLGNPNTPIALGELARIYLFSIDVFNNFFIKFLQDPTKSPFNATLPIARSKYESLAKKENS
;
A
#
# COMPACT_ATOMS: atom_id res chain seq x y z
N MET A 1 29.98 3.88 28.39
CA MET A 1 29.23 3.78 27.12
C MET A 1 27.76 3.96 27.45
N THR A 2 27.09 4.97 26.91
CA THR A 2 25.66 5.19 27.12
C THR A 2 24.89 4.24 26.21
N THR A 3 24.15 3.30 26.81
CA THR A 3 23.25 2.40 26.09
C THR A 3 22.29 3.24 25.24
N PRO A 4 22.16 2.98 23.92
CA PRO A 4 21.13 3.64 23.13
C PRO A 4 19.76 3.27 23.71
N SER A 5 19.01 4.27 24.17
CA SER A 5 17.62 4.05 24.60
C SER A 5 16.73 3.90 23.37
N LEU A 6 15.66 3.12 23.48
CA LEU A 6 14.65 2.98 22.42
C LEU A 6 14.10 4.35 21.97
N GLU A 7 13.98 5.31 22.89
CA GLU A 7 13.59 6.69 22.60
C GLU A 7 14.52 7.38 21.59
N LYS A 8 15.84 7.24 21.77
CA LYS A 8 16.83 7.80 20.83
C LYS A 8 16.72 7.17 19.44
N VAL A 9 16.39 5.88 19.36
CA VAL A 9 16.19 5.18 18.08
C VAL A 9 14.95 5.72 17.35
N PHE A 10 13.83 5.90 18.06
CA PHE A 10 12.61 6.47 17.46
C PHE A 10 12.78 7.94 17.07
N GLU A 11 13.50 8.73 17.87
CA GLU A 11 13.83 10.12 17.53
C GLU A 11 14.67 10.20 16.24
N LEU A 12 15.68 9.34 16.10
CA LEU A 12 16.49 9.25 14.89
C LEU A 12 15.64 8.82 13.68
N GLN A 13 14.77 7.82 13.83
CA GLN A 13 13.84 7.41 12.77
C GLN A 13 12.97 8.58 12.29
N ASN A 14 12.41 9.36 13.23
CA ASN A 14 11.59 10.52 12.88
C ASN A 14 12.41 11.59 12.13
N ARG A 15 13.65 11.86 12.56
CA ARG A 15 14.53 12.79 11.86
C ARG A 15 14.87 12.34 10.44
N VAL A 16 15.09 11.05 10.23
CA VAL A 16 15.33 10.46 8.90
C VAL A 16 14.12 10.68 8.00
N ILE A 17 12.93 10.37 8.51
CA ILE A 17 11.66 10.56 7.79
C ILE A 17 11.49 12.02 7.38
N GLN A 18 11.62 12.95 8.33
CA GLN A 18 11.47 14.38 8.04
C GLN A 18 12.48 14.86 7.00
N LYS A 19 13.72 14.38 7.06
CA LYS A 19 14.73 14.70 6.05
C LYS A 19 14.31 14.23 4.65
N TYR A 20 13.87 12.98 4.48
CA TYR A 20 13.47 12.51 3.15
C TYR A 20 12.22 13.19 2.61
N ILE A 21 11.29 13.57 3.48
CA ILE A 21 10.13 14.40 3.10
C ILE A 21 10.61 15.75 2.57
N GLN A 22 11.52 16.41 3.29
CA GLN A 22 12.08 17.70 2.87
C GLN A 22 12.90 17.60 1.58
N ASP A 23 13.66 16.52 1.41
CA ASP A 23 14.49 16.29 0.24
C ASP A 23 13.67 15.86 -1.00
N ASN A 24 12.46 15.31 -0.82
CA ASN A 24 11.62 14.77 -1.90
C ASN A 24 10.13 15.18 -1.77
N PRO A 25 9.82 16.49 -1.66
CA PRO A 25 8.48 16.95 -1.32
C PRO A 25 7.44 16.56 -2.37
N ASP A 26 7.78 16.72 -3.66
CA ASP A 26 6.89 16.42 -4.79
C ASP A 26 6.43 14.94 -4.82
N LEU A 27 7.37 14.01 -4.59
CA LEU A 27 7.08 12.57 -4.55
C LEU A 27 6.26 12.22 -3.31
N TYR A 28 6.61 12.78 -2.15
CA TYR A 28 5.89 12.55 -0.91
C TYR A 28 4.46 13.09 -0.98
N ASP A 29 4.26 14.29 -1.51
CA ASP A 29 2.95 14.91 -1.67
C ASP A 29 2.05 14.09 -2.61
N PHE A 30 2.64 13.51 -3.66
CA PHE A 30 1.91 12.62 -4.56
C PHE A 30 1.53 11.30 -3.89
N VAL A 31 2.46 10.62 -3.22
CA VAL A 31 2.16 9.39 -2.47
C VAL A 31 1.09 9.65 -1.41
N SER A 32 1.19 10.76 -0.68
CA SER A 32 0.20 11.19 0.32
C SER A 32 -1.17 11.47 -0.31
N PHE A 33 -1.19 12.12 -1.48
CA PHE A 33 -2.41 12.33 -2.23
C PHE A 33 -3.09 11.01 -2.63
N CYS A 34 -2.32 10.04 -3.15
CA CYS A 34 -2.85 8.73 -3.50
C CYS A 34 -3.35 7.96 -2.28
N PHE A 35 -2.60 7.97 -1.17
CA PHE A 35 -3.03 7.37 0.08
C PHE A 35 -4.38 7.94 0.55
N ASN A 36 -4.51 9.26 0.61
CA ASN A 36 -5.77 9.91 1.01
C ASN A 36 -6.92 9.59 0.05
N SER A 37 -6.61 9.34 -1.23
CA SER A 37 -7.62 8.95 -2.22
C SER A 37 -8.12 7.53 -1.96
N LEU A 38 -7.25 6.61 -1.57
CA LEU A 38 -7.60 5.24 -1.20
C LEU A 38 -8.37 5.19 0.13
N ASP A 39 -7.91 5.92 1.14
CA ASP A 39 -8.53 5.99 2.47
C ASP A 39 -9.90 6.70 2.45
N GLY A 40 -10.01 7.77 1.64
CA GLY A 40 -11.21 8.61 1.51
C GLY A 40 -12.19 8.16 0.42
N ALA A 41 -12.14 6.90 -0.01
CA ALA A 41 -13.04 6.36 -1.02
C ALA A 41 -14.48 6.23 -0.48
N ASP A 42 -15.19 7.35 -0.41
CA ASP A 42 -16.58 7.41 0.03
C ASP A 42 -17.51 6.90 -1.07
N LEU A 43 -17.97 5.66 -0.93
CA LEU A 43 -19.05 5.10 -1.73
C LEU A 43 -20.37 5.12 -0.94
N ASP A 44 -21.41 5.63 -1.59
CA ASP A 44 -22.77 5.63 -1.05
C ASP A 44 -23.24 4.22 -0.71
N GLN A 45 -23.94 4.08 0.42
CA GLN A 45 -24.42 2.78 0.90
C GLN A 45 -25.29 2.06 -0.13
N SER A 46 -26.13 2.79 -0.87
CA SER A 46 -26.99 2.22 -1.92
C SER A 46 -26.17 1.60 -3.05
N ASP A 47 -25.07 2.22 -3.44
CA ASP A 47 -24.21 1.74 -4.53
C ASP A 47 -23.32 0.58 -4.05
N TRP A 48 -22.84 0.64 -2.81
CA TRP A 48 -22.16 -0.49 -2.18
C TRP A 48 -23.05 -1.74 -2.05
N LEU A 49 -24.34 -1.55 -1.75
CA LEU A 49 -25.29 -2.64 -1.58
C LEU A 49 -25.67 -3.33 -2.91
N GLN A 50 -25.44 -2.69 -4.06
CA GLN A 50 -25.64 -3.30 -5.39
C GLN A 50 -24.65 -4.43 -5.68
N LEU A 51 -23.45 -4.37 -5.10
CA LEU A 51 -22.45 -5.42 -5.26
C LEU A 51 -22.93 -6.73 -4.61
N SER A 52 -22.58 -7.87 -5.20
CA SER A 52 -22.80 -9.17 -4.57
C SER A 52 -21.98 -9.31 -3.28
N VAL A 53 -22.40 -10.21 -2.39
CA VAL A 53 -21.66 -10.50 -1.14
C VAL A 53 -20.21 -10.92 -1.43
N ASN A 54 -19.99 -11.77 -2.44
CA ASN A 54 -18.65 -12.22 -2.82
C ASN A 54 -17.78 -11.06 -3.35
N GLN A 55 -18.32 -10.20 -4.22
CA GLN A 55 -17.59 -9.01 -4.68
C GLN A 55 -17.17 -8.10 -3.53
N ARG A 56 -18.06 -7.86 -2.57
CA ARG A 56 -17.74 -7.05 -1.38
C ARG A 56 -16.67 -7.69 -0.51
N ILE A 57 -16.73 -9.01 -0.27
CA ILE A 57 -15.75 -9.73 0.54
C ILE A 57 -14.36 -9.64 -0.10
N ILE A 58 -14.27 -9.98 -1.39
CA ILE A 58 -13.01 -9.95 -2.14
C ILE A 58 -12.46 -8.52 -2.17
N PHE A 59 -13.28 -7.52 -2.53
CA PHE A 59 -12.82 -6.13 -2.56
C PHE A 59 -12.23 -5.68 -1.22
N ASN A 60 -12.94 -5.89 -0.11
CA ASN A 60 -12.44 -5.44 1.20
C ASN A 60 -11.19 -6.18 1.67
N LEU A 61 -11.03 -7.44 1.29
CA LEU A 61 -9.82 -8.20 1.63
C LEU A 61 -8.62 -7.59 0.93
N PHE A 62 -8.70 -7.48 -0.41
CA PHE A 62 -7.60 -6.97 -1.21
C PHE A 62 -7.34 -5.49 -0.94
N GLU A 63 -8.37 -4.64 -0.87
CA GLU A 63 -8.23 -3.22 -0.57
C GLU A 63 -7.50 -3.01 0.77
N GLY A 64 -7.95 -3.66 1.85
CA GLY A 64 -7.34 -3.51 3.16
C GLY A 64 -5.89 -4.00 3.22
N ASP A 65 -5.60 -5.15 2.62
CA ASP A 65 -4.25 -5.72 2.63
C ASP A 65 -3.29 -4.90 1.75
N ILE A 66 -3.72 -4.45 0.57
CA ILE A 66 -2.93 -3.60 -0.34
C ILE A 66 -2.67 -2.24 0.32
N THR A 67 -3.71 -1.56 0.81
CA THR A 67 -3.59 -0.22 1.41
C THR A 67 -2.67 -0.26 2.63
N SER A 68 -2.85 -1.23 3.53
CA SER A 68 -1.96 -1.43 4.69
C SER A 68 -0.52 -1.73 4.29
N THR A 69 -0.31 -2.58 3.29
CA THR A 69 1.02 -2.95 2.79
C THR A 69 1.75 -1.74 2.20
N LEU A 70 1.07 -0.94 1.40
CA LEU A 70 1.64 0.26 0.77
C LEU A 70 2.00 1.36 1.79
N ILE A 71 1.18 1.55 2.83
CA ILE A 71 1.51 2.48 3.93
C ILE A 71 2.79 2.05 4.64
N ASN A 72 2.91 0.76 4.94
CA ASN A 72 4.11 0.22 5.58
C ASN A 72 5.34 0.33 4.67
N ALA A 73 5.19 0.05 3.38
CA ALA A 73 6.25 0.22 2.39
C ALA A 73 6.72 1.68 2.31
N THR A 74 5.78 2.63 2.31
CA THR A 74 6.07 4.08 2.33
C THR A 74 6.86 4.47 3.57
N ARG A 75 6.41 4.02 4.75
CA ARG A 75 7.11 4.29 6.01
C ARG A 75 8.54 3.76 6.00
N LEU A 76 8.74 2.51 5.58
CA LEU A 76 10.07 1.89 5.51
C LEU A 76 10.96 2.60 4.49
N CYS A 77 10.40 3.00 3.35
CA CYS A 77 11.11 3.78 2.34
C CYS A 77 11.60 5.11 2.91
N LEU A 78 10.73 5.85 3.61
CA LEU A 78 11.08 7.10 4.29
C LEU A 78 12.02 6.92 5.49
N GLN A 79 12.21 5.70 6.00
CA GLN A 79 13.24 5.39 7.00
C GLN A 79 14.60 5.06 6.36
N GLY A 80 14.68 5.07 5.03
CA GLY A 80 15.88 4.68 4.27
C GLY A 80 16.06 3.17 4.16
N CYS A 81 15.00 2.38 4.41
CA CYS A 81 14.96 0.92 4.32
C CYS A 81 14.36 0.46 2.99
N GLU A 82 14.94 0.86 1.85
CA GLU A 82 14.30 0.67 0.55
C GLU A 82 14.14 -0.81 0.17
N THR A 83 15.05 -1.68 0.61
CA THR A 83 14.98 -3.13 0.34
C THR A 83 13.77 -3.79 1.00
N ASP A 84 13.44 -3.36 2.22
CA ASP A 84 12.25 -3.84 2.93
C ASP A 84 10.99 -3.21 2.33
N ALA A 85 11.06 -1.94 1.93
CA ALA A 85 9.97 -1.30 1.18
C ALA A 85 9.67 -2.05 -0.13
N TYR A 86 10.67 -2.39 -0.94
CA TYR A 86 10.50 -3.17 -2.18
C TYR A 86 9.89 -4.55 -1.93
N SER A 87 10.22 -5.18 -0.80
CA SER A 87 9.65 -6.48 -0.45
C SER A 87 8.15 -6.37 -0.21
N LEU A 88 7.70 -5.30 0.46
CA LEU A 88 6.27 -5.02 0.65
C LEU A 88 5.60 -4.56 -0.65
N MET A 89 6.26 -3.73 -1.46
CA MET A 89 5.76 -3.31 -2.78
C MET A 89 5.46 -4.51 -3.68
N ARG A 90 6.32 -5.53 -3.67
CA ARG A 90 6.12 -6.76 -4.42
C ARG A 90 4.84 -7.48 -3.98
N VAL A 91 4.62 -7.63 -2.68
CA VAL A 91 3.40 -8.26 -2.14
C VAL A 91 2.18 -7.47 -2.59
N ALA A 92 2.18 -6.14 -2.46
CA ALA A 92 1.08 -5.30 -2.93
C ALA A 92 0.83 -5.46 -4.44
N LEU A 93 1.87 -5.55 -5.26
CA LEU A 93 1.74 -5.75 -6.71
C LEU A 93 1.17 -7.13 -7.06
N GLU A 94 1.60 -8.18 -6.37
CA GLU A 94 1.05 -9.53 -6.53
C GLU A 94 -0.44 -9.56 -6.18
N GLU A 95 -0.83 -8.98 -5.04
CA GLU A 95 -2.23 -8.86 -4.61
C GLU A 95 -3.07 -8.03 -5.59
N LEU A 96 -2.56 -6.88 -6.07
CA LEU A 96 -3.22 -6.06 -7.09
C LEU A 96 -3.44 -6.83 -8.39
N THR A 97 -2.44 -7.58 -8.84
CA THR A 97 -2.51 -8.37 -10.07
C THR A 97 -3.56 -9.49 -9.95
N VAL A 98 -3.61 -10.16 -8.79
CA VAL A 98 -4.62 -11.19 -8.52
C VAL A 98 -6.01 -10.57 -8.47
N PHE A 99 -6.17 -9.43 -7.78
CA PHE A 99 -7.46 -8.74 -7.71
C PHE A 99 -7.93 -8.22 -9.07
N GLU A 100 -7.04 -7.67 -9.88
CA GLU A 100 -7.31 -7.26 -11.25
C GLU A 100 -7.74 -8.46 -12.11
N TYR A 101 -7.05 -9.59 -12.00
CA TYR A 101 -7.42 -10.83 -12.68
C TYR A 101 -8.83 -11.31 -12.29
N ILE A 102 -9.13 -11.37 -10.99
CA ILE A 102 -10.47 -11.73 -10.50
C ILE A 102 -11.51 -10.76 -11.06
N THR A 103 -11.20 -9.46 -11.07
CA THR A 103 -12.07 -8.40 -11.59
C THR A 103 -12.32 -8.56 -13.07
N ILE A 104 -11.29 -8.71 -13.91
CA ILE A 104 -11.40 -8.83 -15.37
C ILE A 104 -12.20 -10.07 -15.77
N PHE A 105 -11.93 -11.21 -15.13
CA PHE A 105 -12.55 -12.50 -15.48
C PHE A 105 -13.81 -12.81 -14.64
N SER A 106 -14.23 -11.91 -13.75
CA SER A 106 -15.40 -12.06 -12.89
C SER A 106 -15.38 -13.32 -12.01
N LYS A 107 -14.20 -13.74 -11.53
CA LYS A 107 -13.99 -15.00 -10.77
C LYS A 107 -14.23 -14.88 -9.26
N PHE A 108 -15.23 -14.09 -8.86
CA PHE A 108 -15.45 -13.75 -7.45
C PHE A 108 -15.95 -14.92 -6.62
N ASP A 109 -16.74 -15.82 -7.22
CA ASP A 109 -17.29 -16.98 -6.52
C ASP A 109 -16.18 -18.01 -6.27
N GLU A 110 -15.33 -18.28 -7.26
CA GLU A 110 -14.18 -19.19 -7.10
C GLU A 110 -13.16 -18.64 -6.11
N ALA A 111 -12.82 -17.35 -6.21
CA ALA A 111 -11.91 -16.70 -5.28
C ALA A 111 -12.45 -16.72 -3.84
N SER A 112 -13.74 -16.44 -3.66
CA SER A 112 -14.40 -16.47 -2.34
C SER A 112 -14.37 -17.88 -1.75
N ALA A 113 -14.68 -18.91 -2.55
CA ALA A 113 -14.62 -20.30 -2.12
C ALA A 113 -13.21 -20.71 -1.68
N GLU A 114 -12.17 -20.30 -2.42
CA GLU A 114 -10.78 -20.58 -2.08
C GLU A 114 -10.34 -19.90 -0.77
N ILE A 115 -10.71 -18.62 -0.58
CA ILE A 115 -10.44 -17.89 0.66
C ILE A 115 -11.12 -18.55 1.85
N ILE A 116 -12.42 -18.85 1.73
CA ILE A 116 -13.20 -19.49 2.80
C ILE A 116 -12.61 -20.85 3.16
N ALA A 117 -12.17 -21.65 2.18
CA ALA A 117 -11.54 -22.94 2.40
C ALA A 117 -10.21 -22.86 3.17
N LYS A 118 -9.46 -21.76 3.01
CA LYS A 118 -8.16 -21.52 3.67
C LYS A 118 -8.27 -20.84 5.04
N VAL A 119 -9.39 -20.19 5.34
CA VAL A 119 -9.62 -19.54 6.64
C VAL A 119 -9.93 -20.61 7.69
N PRO A 120 -9.23 -20.62 8.86
CA PRO A 120 -9.57 -21.54 9.95
C PRO A 120 -11.07 -21.42 10.28
N LYS A 121 -11.77 -22.56 10.38
CA LYS A 121 -13.25 -22.75 10.50
C LYS A 121 -14.01 -21.88 11.52
N GLN A 122 -13.36 -20.97 12.24
CA GLN A 122 -13.95 -20.06 13.22
C GLN A 122 -14.32 -18.67 12.68
N LYS A 123 -13.84 -18.24 11.50
CA LYS A 123 -14.28 -16.98 10.88
C LYS A 123 -15.30 -17.26 9.79
N ASN A 124 -16.51 -17.67 10.19
CA ASN A 124 -17.64 -17.61 9.28
C ASN A 124 -17.89 -16.14 8.93
N PHE A 125 -17.59 -15.75 7.70
CA PHE A 125 -18.13 -14.53 7.10
C PHE A 125 -19.65 -14.76 6.97
N GLY A 126 -20.38 -14.52 8.06
CA GLY A 126 -21.84 -14.69 8.07
C GLY A 126 -22.50 -13.77 7.05
N ASP A 127 -23.77 -14.05 6.73
CA ASP A 127 -24.66 -13.35 5.78
C ASP A 127 -24.85 -11.83 6.03
N GLU A 128 -24.09 -11.24 6.94
CA GLU A 128 -24.21 -9.85 7.37
C GLU A 128 -22.87 -9.12 7.36
N PHE A 129 -22.28 -8.99 6.18
CA PHE A 129 -21.30 -7.93 5.90
C PHE A 129 -22.03 -6.58 5.79
N ARG A 130 -22.49 -6.06 6.93
CA ARG A 130 -23.26 -4.82 7.00
C ARG A 130 -22.36 -3.61 6.77
N TYR A 131 -22.82 -2.65 5.97
CA TYR A 131 -22.11 -1.41 5.65
C TYR A 131 -21.60 -0.68 6.91
N GLU A 132 -22.35 -0.71 8.02
CA GLU A 132 -21.98 -0.05 9.28
C GLU A 132 -20.77 -0.72 9.95
N LYS A 133 -20.53 -2.03 9.75
CA LYS A 133 -19.32 -2.71 10.23
C LYS A 133 -18.09 -2.35 9.38
N VAL A 134 -18.29 -2.10 8.09
CA VAL A 134 -17.25 -1.64 7.14
C VAL A 134 -16.84 -0.21 7.45
N ILE A 135 -17.82 0.70 7.53
CA ILE A 135 -17.64 2.09 7.96
C ILE A 135 -17.00 2.16 9.35
N ARG A 136 -17.37 1.30 10.31
CA ARG A 136 -16.72 1.28 11.64
C ARG A 136 -15.28 0.76 11.61
N LYS A 137 -14.90 -0.13 10.69
CA LYS A 137 -13.50 -0.51 10.49
C LYS A 137 -12.71 0.66 9.88
N LEU A 138 -13.30 1.38 8.95
CA LEU A 138 -12.71 2.57 8.30
C LEU A 138 -12.61 3.77 9.26
N LYS A 139 -13.61 3.98 10.12
CA LYS A 139 -13.70 5.17 11.00
C LYS A 139 -13.08 5.00 12.40
N LYS A 140 -12.60 3.81 12.77
CA LYS A 140 -12.12 3.53 14.15
C LYS A 140 -10.62 3.22 14.17
N ASP A 141 -9.80 4.26 13.98
CA ASP A 141 -8.39 4.21 14.41
C ASP A 141 -8.22 4.87 15.79
N GLY A 142 -7.99 4.03 16.78
CA GLY A 142 -7.69 4.44 18.15
C GLY A 142 -6.69 3.52 18.82
N ARG A 143 -5.55 3.21 18.20
CA ARG A 143 -4.45 2.49 18.87
C ARG A 143 -4.55 0.97 19.13
N GLU A 144 -5.20 0.15 18.31
CA GLU A 144 -4.75 -1.27 18.21
C GLU A 144 -3.40 -1.41 17.45
N LYS A 145 -2.85 -0.25 17.06
CA LYS A 145 -1.46 0.22 16.89
C LYS A 145 -0.40 -0.45 17.79
N VAL A 146 0.86 -0.30 17.38
CA VAL A 146 2.12 -0.65 18.07
C VAL A 146 2.46 -2.15 18.04
N TYR A 147 1.53 -3.08 18.27
CA TYR A 147 1.83 -4.53 18.26
C TYR A 147 1.88 -5.16 16.85
N GLY A 148 1.09 -4.67 15.88
CA GLY A 148 1.29 -5.01 14.47
C GLY A 148 2.59 -4.43 13.88
N MET A 149 3.13 -3.36 14.48
CA MET A 149 4.33 -2.66 14.01
C MET A 149 5.66 -3.37 14.34
N LEU A 150 5.65 -4.45 15.13
CA LEU A 150 6.85 -5.25 15.47
C LEU A 150 6.84 -6.68 14.88
N SER A 151 5.69 -7.22 14.49
CA SER A 151 5.55 -8.64 14.12
C SER A 151 5.94 -8.99 12.68
N ASN A 152 6.03 -8.01 11.76
CA ASN A 152 6.48 -8.22 10.37
C ASN A 152 7.93 -7.80 10.10
N LEU A 153 8.69 -7.41 11.13
CA LEU A 153 10.11 -7.05 11.00
C LEU A 153 11.04 -8.24 10.65
N GLY A 154 10.53 -9.44 10.33
CA GLY A 154 11.37 -10.65 10.22
C GLY A 154 10.82 -11.86 9.46
N THR A 155 10.42 -11.72 8.20
CA THR A 155 10.23 -12.90 7.30
C THR A 155 10.98 -12.74 5.97
N HIS A 156 12.30 -12.75 6.14
CA HIS A 156 13.40 -13.34 5.37
C HIS A 156 13.27 -13.71 3.86
N LEU A 157 14.18 -13.06 3.10
CA LEU A 157 14.89 -13.54 1.89
C LEU A 157 14.09 -13.75 0.59
N SER A 158 13.89 -12.66 -0.17
CA SER A 158 13.73 -12.74 -1.63
C SER A 158 15.09 -12.52 -2.33
N PRO A 159 15.37 -13.16 -3.49
CA PRO A 159 16.62 -12.97 -4.25
C PRO A 159 16.92 -11.50 -4.61
N VAL A 160 15.89 -10.68 -4.85
CA VAL A 160 16.00 -9.24 -5.10
C VAL A 160 16.56 -8.51 -3.87
N ARG A 161 16.14 -8.91 -2.66
CA ARG A 161 16.64 -8.34 -1.40
C ARG A 161 18.14 -8.61 -1.22
N VAL A 162 18.63 -9.79 -1.60
CA VAL A 162 20.07 -10.14 -1.52
C VAL A 162 20.89 -9.32 -2.51
N ALA A 163 20.39 -9.13 -3.74
CA ALA A 163 21.06 -8.31 -4.75
C ALA A 163 21.12 -6.82 -4.35
N LEU A 164 20.04 -6.27 -3.78
CA LEU A 164 19.94 -4.87 -3.35
C LEU A 164 20.50 -4.60 -1.93
N SER A 165 20.80 -5.65 -1.15
CA SER A 165 21.41 -5.55 0.18
C SER A 165 22.85 -5.05 0.17
N ARG A 166 23.40 -4.73 -1.00
CA ARG A 166 24.79 -4.29 -1.18
C ARG A 166 24.81 -2.83 -1.60
N ARG A 167 25.62 -2.03 -0.93
CA ARG A 167 25.92 -0.65 -1.31
C ARG A 167 27.32 -0.61 -1.93
N GLY A 168 27.42 0.00 -3.12
CA GLY A 168 28.69 0.36 -3.72
C GLY A 168 29.31 1.57 -3.02
N ASP A 169 30.56 1.44 -2.61
CA ASP A 169 31.42 2.48 -2.03
C ASP A 169 32.74 2.47 -2.81
N GLY A 170 32.77 3.16 -3.96
CA GLY A 170 33.84 3.03 -4.94
C GLY A 170 33.87 1.63 -5.56
N GLU A 171 35.02 0.95 -5.51
CA GLU A 171 35.19 -0.43 -5.99
C GLU A 171 34.74 -1.50 -4.97
N ARG A 172 34.21 -1.10 -3.80
CA ARG A 172 33.84 -2.03 -2.73
C ARG A 172 32.32 -2.18 -2.60
N GLU A 173 31.84 -3.41 -2.54
CA GLU A 173 30.46 -3.73 -2.12
C GLU A 173 30.43 -3.99 -0.61
N ARG A 174 29.62 -3.24 0.14
CA ARG A 174 29.37 -3.48 1.58
C ARG A 174 27.93 -3.94 1.81
N LEU A 175 27.73 -4.77 2.83
CA LEU A 175 26.38 -5.07 3.34
C LEU A 175 25.72 -3.78 3.83
N LYS A 176 24.50 -3.55 3.37
CA LYS A 176 23.68 -2.40 3.71
C LYS A 176 23.11 -2.60 5.12
N VAL A 177 23.35 -1.64 5.99
CA VAL A 177 22.71 -1.58 7.32
C VAL A 177 21.23 -1.22 7.09
N GLY A 178 20.31 -1.93 7.76
CA GLY A 178 18.87 -1.89 7.46
C GLY A 178 18.24 -0.50 7.37
N MET A 179 18.77 0.48 8.10
CA MET A 179 18.44 1.90 7.95
C MET A 179 19.66 2.71 7.51
N MET A 180 19.47 3.63 6.57
CA MET A 180 20.53 4.55 6.12
C MET A 180 20.03 5.98 6.00
N LEU A 181 20.76 6.91 6.62
CA LEU A 181 20.64 8.36 6.38
C LEU A 181 21.23 8.69 5.00
N GLY A 182 20.47 9.38 4.15
CA GLY A 182 20.94 9.81 2.82
C GLY A 182 21.17 8.65 1.84
N ASN A 183 20.36 7.60 1.94
CA ASN A 183 20.30 6.49 1.00
C ASN A 183 19.91 7.03 -0.39
N PRO A 184 20.81 6.93 -1.39
CA PRO A 184 20.56 7.47 -2.72
C PRO A 184 19.43 6.76 -3.47
N ASN A 185 19.01 5.58 -2.99
CA ASN A 185 17.92 4.80 -3.60
C ASN A 185 16.54 5.16 -3.06
N THR A 186 16.45 5.93 -1.96
CA THR A 186 15.14 6.31 -1.39
C THR A 186 14.26 7.08 -2.39
N PRO A 187 14.76 8.07 -3.14
CA PRO A 187 13.95 8.77 -4.16
C PRO A 187 13.44 7.81 -5.24
N ILE A 188 14.29 6.87 -5.70
CA ILE A 188 13.91 5.86 -6.70
C ILE A 188 12.77 4.98 -6.16
N ALA A 189 12.92 4.47 -4.94
CA ALA A 189 11.89 3.64 -4.30
C ALA A 189 10.59 4.40 -4.02
N LEU A 190 10.65 5.71 -3.70
CA LEU A 190 9.47 6.57 -3.60
C LEU A 190 8.78 6.75 -4.96
N GLY A 191 9.55 6.86 -6.06
CA GLY A 191 9.01 6.88 -7.42
C GLY A 191 8.31 5.59 -7.81
N GLU A 192 8.86 4.42 -7.45
CA GLU A 192 8.18 3.13 -7.66
C GLU A 192 6.93 2.99 -6.77
N LEU A 193 6.96 3.47 -5.52
CA LEU A 193 5.76 3.54 -4.67
C LEU A 193 4.67 4.40 -5.32
N ALA A 194 5.02 5.58 -5.84
CA ALA A 194 4.10 6.45 -6.55
C ALA A 194 3.41 5.73 -7.71
N ARG A 195 4.15 4.93 -8.50
CA ARG A 195 3.57 4.10 -9.57
C ARG A 195 2.59 3.07 -9.04
N ILE A 196 2.95 2.34 -7.99
CA ILE A 196 2.10 1.28 -7.45
C ILE A 196 0.84 1.87 -6.82
N TYR A 197 0.94 3.01 -6.12
CA TYR A 197 -0.23 3.73 -5.61
C TYR A 197 -1.18 4.17 -6.72
N LEU A 198 -0.65 4.72 -7.82
CA LEU A 198 -1.46 5.08 -8.98
C LEU A 198 -2.13 3.84 -9.60
N PHE A 199 -1.39 2.74 -9.71
CA PHE A 199 -1.92 1.47 -10.20
C PHE A 199 -3.04 0.92 -9.30
N SER A 200 -2.91 1.03 -7.97
CA SER A 200 -3.98 0.65 -7.04
C SER A 200 -5.27 1.44 -7.27
N ILE A 201 -5.18 2.75 -7.41
CA ILE A 201 -6.34 3.61 -7.70
C ILE A 201 -6.99 3.16 -9.02
N ASP A 202 -6.20 2.87 -10.04
CA ASP A 202 -6.69 2.41 -11.34
C ASP A 202 -7.41 1.07 -11.25
N VAL A 203 -6.80 0.07 -10.61
CA VAL A 203 -7.38 -1.26 -10.40
C VAL A 203 -8.68 -1.19 -9.61
N PHE A 204 -8.72 -0.43 -8.52
CA PHE A 204 -9.94 -0.27 -7.73
C PHE A 204 -11.03 0.51 -8.47
N ASN A 205 -10.65 1.53 -9.25
CA ASN A 205 -11.58 2.24 -10.12
C ASN A 205 -12.20 1.29 -11.15
N ASN A 206 -11.40 0.44 -11.79
CA ASN A 206 -11.86 -0.53 -12.77
C ASN A 206 -12.84 -1.55 -12.18
N PHE A 207 -12.63 -1.98 -10.93
CA PHE A 207 -13.58 -2.80 -10.20
C PHE A 207 -14.95 -2.10 -10.07
N PHE A 208 -14.96 -0.85 -9.58
CA PHE A 208 -16.22 -0.12 -9.39
C PHE A 208 -16.91 0.21 -10.71
N ILE A 209 -16.17 0.66 -11.73
CA ILE A 209 -16.71 0.92 -13.07
C ILE A 209 -17.37 -0.34 -13.64
N LYS A 210 -16.78 -1.52 -13.40
CA LYS A 210 -17.30 -2.78 -13.95
C LYS A 210 -18.58 -3.26 -13.27
N PHE A 211 -18.73 -3.02 -11.96
CA PHE A 211 -19.77 -3.67 -11.15
C PHE A 211 -20.81 -2.74 -10.54
N LEU A 212 -20.61 -1.41 -10.58
CA LEU A 212 -21.67 -0.46 -10.26
C LEU A 212 -22.63 -0.32 -11.46
N GLN A 213 -23.91 -0.08 -11.16
CA GLN A 213 -24.91 0.19 -12.21
C GLN A 213 -24.63 1.50 -12.95
N ASP A 214 -24.11 2.50 -12.23
CA ASP A 214 -23.63 3.76 -12.77
C ASP A 214 -22.11 3.85 -12.57
N PRO A 215 -21.30 3.64 -13.62
CA PRO A 215 -19.85 3.71 -13.54
C PRO A 215 -19.31 5.06 -13.08
N THR A 216 -20.09 6.14 -13.25
CA THR A 216 -19.65 7.49 -12.88
C THR A 216 -19.55 7.67 -11.37
N LYS A 217 -20.20 6.79 -10.61
CA LYS A 217 -20.21 6.77 -9.14
C LYS A 217 -19.03 6.05 -8.51
N SER A 218 -18.07 5.55 -9.30
CA SER A 218 -16.84 5.04 -8.71
C SER A 218 -16.17 6.15 -7.86
N PRO A 219 -15.74 5.84 -6.62
CA PRO A 219 -15.12 6.83 -5.73
C PRO A 219 -13.80 7.37 -6.28
N PHE A 220 -13.22 6.67 -7.26
CA PHE A 220 -11.97 7.03 -7.91
C PHE A 220 -12.15 7.73 -9.26
N ASN A 221 -13.38 7.82 -9.78
CA ASN A 221 -13.64 8.28 -11.15
C ASN A 221 -13.15 9.73 -11.38
N ALA A 222 -13.37 10.61 -10.41
CA ALA A 222 -12.89 12.00 -10.46
C ALA A 222 -11.41 12.13 -10.09
N THR A 223 -10.91 11.26 -9.22
CA THR A 223 -9.57 11.36 -8.63
C THR A 223 -8.48 10.77 -9.52
N LEU A 224 -8.80 9.70 -10.27
CA LEU A 224 -7.84 9.02 -11.14
C LEU A 224 -7.26 9.93 -12.25
N PRO A 225 -8.04 10.76 -12.98
CA PRO A 225 -7.48 11.70 -13.94
C PRO A 225 -6.52 12.72 -13.30
N ILE A 226 -6.84 13.19 -12.08
CA ILE A 226 -6.01 14.10 -11.31
C ILE A 226 -4.70 13.41 -10.90
N ALA A 227 -4.78 12.17 -10.42
CA ALA A 227 -3.63 11.36 -10.05
C ALA A 227 -2.70 11.13 -11.25
N ARG A 228 -3.25 10.74 -12.40
CA ARG A 228 -2.47 10.55 -13.65
C ARG A 228 -1.77 11.84 -14.09
N SER A 229 -2.49 12.96 -14.10
CA SER A 229 -1.91 14.26 -14.48
C SER A 229 -0.78 14.71 -13.55
N LYS A 230 -0.94 14.53 -12.23
CA LYS A 230 0.12 14.79 -11.25
C LYS A 230 1.32 13.89 -11.48
N TYR A 231 1.10 12.59 -11.70
CA TYR A 231 2.16 11.61 -11.95
C TYR A 231 2.95 11.92 -13.23
N GLU A 232 2.28 12.26 -14.33
CA GLU A 232 2.91 12.66 -15.58
C GLU A 232 3.78 13.92 -15.41
N SER A 233 3.34 14.85 -14.58
CA SER A 233 4.10 16.06 -14.28
C SER A 233 5.39 15.75 -13.50
N LEU A 234 5.36 14.76 -12.59
CA LEU A 234 6.54 14.26 -11.90
C LEU A 234 7.51 13.56 -12.85
N ALA A 235 7.00 12.66 -13.69
CA ALA A 235 7.82 11.92 -14.65
C ALA A 235 8.53 12.83 -15.68
N LYS A 236 7.91 13.98 -16.03
CA LYS A 236 8.54 14.98 -16.89
C LYS A 236 9.72 15.69 -16.21
N LYS A 237 9.60 16.00 -14.91
CA LYS A 237 10.68 16.63 -14.13
C LYS A 237 11.90 15.71 -13.97
N GLU A 238 11.71 14.40 -13.93
CA GLU A 238 12.82 13.44 -13.83
C GLU A 238 13.64 13.33 -15.14
N ASN A 239 13.06 13.73 -16.29
CA ASN A 239 13.67 13.60 -17.62
C ASN A 239 14.21 14.92 -18.19
N SER A 240 14.17 16.01 -17.42
CA SER A 240 14.59 17.36 -17.79
C SER A 240 15.71 17.85 -16.88
#